data_AF-A0A9E2VYE5-F1
#
_entry.id   AF-A0A9E2VYE5-F1
#
_cell.length_a   1.000
_cell.length_b   1.000
_cell.length_c   1.000
_cell.angle_alpha   90.00
_cell.angle_beta   90.00
_cell.angle_gamma   90.00
#
_symmetry.space_group_name_H-M   'P 1'
#
loop_
_entity.id
_entity.type
_entity.pdbx_description
1 polymer ?
#
loop_
_entity_poly.entity_id
_entity_poly.type
_entity_poly.pdbx_seq_one_letter_code
_entity_poly.pdbx_strand_id
1 'polypeptide(L)'
;MSLGPGEFTRVRRLPKYAVYDEDQVLAIFDEARYCHLAGVVDSRAMVLPTLHAREGRTLYLHGSRSNGLFRAVLEEGRATVTATVLEGLRLARTGFESSLAYRSVVALGTVREIEDDAEKARVLDRLVDHVLPGRSSEVRPANARELALTTVLALDILEASGKIAEGPTEDDPQDAAQPVWAGFVPLVESYGEPVAQRDGALAEAELPLPPSLRRWILDREALRREIAALEAVDEREATSKEAVLGRLELPEPTSEEASPHHLTASAFVVSSRGIVLHRHRRLGIWVQPGGHIDPGEDPPTAALRETTEETGLEARHLDPPLLLHVDRHPGPRGHTHYDLRYLLVSDPVDPSPPPEESQEIGWFDEAAALERATPDLAGALRKVFDFLRRHPEWVG
;
A
#
# COMPACT_ATOMS: atom_id res chain seq x y z
N MET A 1 1.65 -7.71 -29.43
CA MET A 1 0.80 -8.92 -29.41
C MET A 1 0.30 -9.09 -27.98
N SER A 2 -1.03 -9.23 -27.79
CA SER A 2 -1.63 -9.50 -26.48
C SER A 2 -1.16 -10.87 -25.93
N LEU A 3 -1.12 -11.01 -24.60
CA LEU A 3 -0.74 -12.25 -23.90
C LEU A 3 -1.75 -13.41 -24.05
N GLY A 4 -2.96 -13.21 -24.58
CA GLY A 4 -3.88 -14.32 -24.68
C GLY A 4 -5.32 -14.00 -25.11
N PRO A 5 -6.21 -15.01 -25.06
CA PRO A 5 -5.90 -16.40 -24.73
C PRO A 5 -5.17 -17.13 -25.85
N GLY A 6 -4.10 -17.83 -25.49
CA GLY A 6 -3.44 -18.81 -26.35
C GLY A 6 -4.10 -20.18 -26.27
N GLU A 7 -3.44 -21.21 -26.80
CA GLU A 7 -3.98 -22.57 -26.87
C GLU A 7 -4.15 -23.18 -25.46
N PHE A 8 -3.16 -22.99 -24.59
CA PHE A 8 -3.15 -23.60 -23.26
C PHE A 8 -3.73 -22.70 -22.17
N THR A 9 -3.88 -21.40 -22.42
CA THR A 9 -4.41 -20.43 -21.44
C THR A 9 -5.88 -20.07 -21.64
N ARG A 10 -6.58 -20.60 -22.65
CA ARG A 10 -8.02 -20.34 -22.83
C ARG A 10 -8.87 -20.98 -21.72
N VAL A 11 -9.55 -20.14 -20.94
CA VAL A 11 -10.46 -20.59 -19.87
C VAL A 11 -11.72 -21.21 -20.46
N ARG A 12 -12.04 -22.45 -20.07
CA ARG A 12 -13.20 -23.20 -20.57
C ARG A 12 -14.38 -23.25 -19.61
N ARG A 13 -14.13 -23.38 -18.30
CA ARG A 13 -15.17 -23.45 -17.26
C ARG A 13 -15.40 -22.08 -16.64
N LEU A 14 -16.67 -21.65 -16.62
CA LEU A 14 -17.10 -20.32 -16.16
C LEU A 14 -16.32 -19.19 -16.88
N PRO A 15 -16.37 -19.13 -18.23
CA PRO A 15 -15.60 -18.17 -19.02
C PRO A 15 -15.99 -16.71 -18.74
N LYS A 16 -17.16 -16.46 -18.11
CA LYS A 16 -17.56 -15.13 -17.63
C LYS A 16 -16.59 -14.50 -16.64
N TYR A 17 -15.78 -15.32 -15.96
CA TYR A 17 -14.73 -14.86 -15.03
C TYR A 17 -13.35 -14.74 -15.68
N ALA A 18 -13.22 -15.06 -16.97
CA ALA A 18 -11.92 -15.05 -17.64
C ALA A 18 -11.49 -13.63 -17.99
N VAL A 19 -10.21 -13.33 -17.76
CA VAL A 19 -9.58 -12.06 -18.06
C VAL A 19 -8.37 -12.30 -18.96
N TYR A 20 -8.28 -11.53 -20.04
CA TYR A 20 -7.20 -11.62 -21.04
C TYR A 20 -6.57 -10.26 -21.35
N ASP A 21 -7.07 -9.20 -20.72
CA ASP A 21 -6.41 -7.91 -20.75
C ASP A 21 -5.05 -8.04 -20.07
N GLU A 22 -4.01 -7.53 -20.73
CA GLU A 22 -2.64 -7.77 -20.32
C GLU A 22 -2.32 -7.09 -18.99
N ASP A 23 -2.75 -5.84 -18.83
CA ASP A 23 -2.47 -5.08 -17.62
C ASP A 23 -3.20 -5.70 -16.43
N GLN A 24 -4.46 -6.10 -16.60
CA GLN A 24 -5.20 -6.81 -15.56
C GLN A 24 -4.59 -8.17 -15.19
N VAL A 25 -4.09 -8.93 -16.17
CA VAL A 25 -3.45 -10.23 -15.92
C VAL A 25 -2.13 -10.07 -15.19
N LEU A 26 -1.30 -9.12 -15.60
CA LEU A 26 0.01 -8.88 -14.99
C LEU A 26 -0.12 -8.27 -13.60
N ALA A 27 -1.14 -7.43 -13.34
CA ALA A 27 -1.41 -6.86 -12.02
C ALA A 27 -1.62 -7.93 -10.94
N ILE A 28 -2.17 -9.11 -11.30
CA ILE A 28 -2.32 -10.22 -10.35
C ILE A 28 -0.94 -10.71 -9.85
N PHE A 29 0.09 -10.71 -10.70
CA PHE A 29 1.44 -11.02 -10.25
C PHE A 29 2.02 -9.91 -9.37
N ASP A 30 1.73 -8.65 -9.65
CA ASP A 30 2.25 -7.54 -8.83
C ASP A 30 1.70 -7.57 -7.41
N GLU A 31 0.44 -7.96 -7.24
CA GLU A 31 -0.18 -8.07 -5.92
C GLU A 31 0.14 -9.38 -5.20
N ALA A 32 0.29 -10.49 -5.93
CA ALA A 32 0.58 -11.76 -5.31
C ALA A 32 1.96 -11.74 -4.63
N ARG A 33 2.00 -12.09 -3.34
CA ARG A 33 3.26 -12.14 -2.56
C ARG A 33 4.17 -13.31 -2.94
N TYR A 34 3.60 -14.36 -3.53
CA TYR A 34 4.31 -15.55 -3.99
C TYR A 34 3.55 -16.18 -5.15
N CYS A 35 4.25 -17.00 -5.92
CA CYS A 35 3.70 -17.78 -7.00
C CYS A 35 4.02 -19.27 -6.83
N HIS A 36 3.50 -20.09 -7.72
CA HIS A 36 3.81 -21.49 -7.85
C HIS A 36 4.42 -21.76 -9.22
N LEU A 37 5.67 -22.22 -9.23
CA LEU A 37 6.36 -22.67 -10.43
C LEU A 37 6.03 -24.14 -10.65
N ALA A 38 5.62 -24.50 -11.86
CA ALA A 38 5.30 -25.86 -12.26
C ALA A 38 6.23 -26.35 -13.38
N GLY A 39 6.63 -27.61 -13.30
CA GLY A 39 7.47 -28.28 -14.28
C GLY A 39 7.47 -29.80 -14.07
N VAL A 40 8.17 -30.52 -14.95
CA VAL A 40 8.29 -31.99 -14.88
C VAL A 40 9.69 -32.37 -14.43
N VAL A 41 9.81 -33.07 -13.31
CA VAL A 41 11.09 -33.58 -12.79
C VAL A 41 11.02 -35.10 -12.77
N ASP A 42 11.91 -35.79 -13.50
CA ASP A 42 11.94 -37.25 -13.59
C ASP A 42 10.55 -37.86 -13.90
N SER A 43 9.87 -37.30 -14.91
CA SER A 43 8.51 -37.68 -15.31
C SER A 43 7.42 -37.47 -14.24
N ARG A 44 7.69 -36.68 -13.20
CA ARG A 44 6.71 -36.30 -12.16
C ARG A 44 6.33 -34.84 -12.33
N ALA A 45 5.03 -34.56 -12.30
CA ALA A 45 4.54 -33.18 -12.22
C ALA A 45 4.90 -32.61 -10.84
N MET A 46 5.70 -31.55 -10.83
CA MET A 46 6.16 -30.88 -9.64
C MET A 46 5.66 -29.43 -9.64
N VAL A 47 5.27 -28.96 -8.46
CA VAL A 47 4.86 -27.58 -8.22
C VAL A 47 5.58 -27.09 -6.98
N LEU A 48 6.24 -25.94 -7.07
CA LEU A 48 6.99 -25.34 -5.97
C LEU A 48 6.48 -23.93 -5.68
N PRO A 49 6.03 -23.63 -4.45
CA PRO A 49 5.79 -22.26 -4.04
C PRO A 49 7.13 -21.50 -3.95
N THR A 50 7.18 -20.30 -4.50
CA THR A 50 8.39 -19.47 -4.50
C THR A 50 8.03 -18.00 -4.61
N LEU A 51 8.96 -17.13 -4.24
CA LEU A 51 8.84 -15.69 -4.46
C LEU A 51 9.08 -15.39 -5.94
N HIS A 52 8.41 -14.35 -6.43
CA HIS A 52 8.68 -13.79 -7.74
C HIS A 52 8.83 -12.28 -7.65
N ALA A 53 9.36 -11.70 -8.71
CA ALA A 53 9.24 -10.28 -9.00
C ALA A 53 8.97 -10.13 -10.49
N ARG A 54 8.34 -9.04 -10.89
CA ARG A 54 8.04 -8.77 -12.30
C ARG A 54 8.77 -7.53 -12.81
N GLU A 55 9.20 -7.59 -14.07
CA GLU A 55 9.62 -6.43 -14.85
C GLU A 55 9.07 -6.57 -16.27
N GLY A 56 8.10 -5.73 -16.63
CA GLY A 56 7.38 -5.89 -17.90
C GLY A 56 6.73 -7.28 -17.98
N ARG A 57 7.05 -8.06 -19.02
CA ARG A 57 6.51 -9.42 -19.21
C ARG A 57 7.41 -10.52 -18.66
N THR A 58 8.45 -10.16 -17.91
CA THR A 58 9.40 -11.12 -17.37
C THR A 58 9.14 -11.32 -15.88
N LEU A 59 8.96 -12.56 -15.47
CA LEU A 59 8.96 -12.97 -14.07
C LEU A 59 10.35 -13.45 -13.69
N TYR A 60 10.86 -12.96 -12.58
CA TYR A 60 12.10 -13.44 -12.00
C TYR A 60 11.82 -14.30 -10.78
N LEU A 61 12.51 -15.42 -10.66
CA LEU A 61 12.43 -16.33 -9.52
C LEU A 61 13.84 -16.65 -9.05
N HIS A 62 14.03 -16.94 -7.75
CA HIS A 62 15.35 -17.32 -7.24
C HIS A 62 15.29 -18.59 -6.39
N GLY A 63 16.45 -19.24 -6.27
CA GLY A 63 16.59 -20.43 -5.45
C GLY A 63 18.00 -20.96 -5.40
N SER A 64 18.21 -22.01 -4.62
CA SER A 64 19.47 -22.74 -4.57
C SER A 64 19.79 -23.37 -5.93
N ARG A 65 21.08 -23.38 -6.29
CA ARG A 65 21.61 -24.13 -7.46
C ARG A 65 21.25 -25.62 -7.44
N SER A 66 21.04 -26.19 -6.26
CA SER A 66 20.69 -27.61 -6.11
C SER A 66 19.20 -27.90 -6.36
N ASN A 67 18.35 -26.89 -6.57
CA ASN A 67 16.92 -27.06 -6.78
C ASN A 67 16.66 -27.89 -8.06
N GLY A 68 16.05 -29.07 -7.88
CA GLY A 68 15.77 -30.00 -8.98
C GLY A 68 14.72 -29.49 -9.96
N LEU A 69 13.71 -28.75 -9.49
CA LEU A 69 12.70 -28.17 -10.37
C LEU A 69 13.31 -27.06 -11.24
N PHE A 70 14.16 -26.21 -10.67
CA PHE A 70 14.83 -25.12 -11.41
C PHE A 70 15.70 -25.68 -12.54
N ARG A 71 16.46 -26.73 -12.26
CA ARG A 71 17.25 -27.43 -13.30
C ARG A 71 16.36 -28.00 -14.39
N ALA A 72 15.27 -28.68 -14.02
CA ALA A 72 14.36 -29.27 -15.00
C ALA A 72 13.69 -28.22 -15.92
N VAL A 73 13.25 -27.08 -15.38
CA VAL A 73 12.64 -26.03 -16.22
C VAL A 73 13.65 -25.29 -17.08
N LEU A 74 14.91 -25.19 -16.64
CA LEU A 74 16.00 -24.65 -17.47
C LEU A 74 16.36 -25.62 -18.62
N GLU A 75 16.41 -26.92 -18.34
CA GLU A 75 16.65 -27.96 -19.35
C GLU A 75 15.53 -28.00 -20.41
N GLU A 76 14.26 -27.89 -19.98
CA GLU A 76 13.11 -27.81 -20.88
C GLU A 76 13.01 -26.45 -21.59
N GLY A 77 13.58 -25.40 -21.00
CA GLY A 77 13.50 -24.01 -21.49
C GLY A 77 12.09 -23.40 -21.40
N ARG A 78 11.16 -24.06 -20.70
CA ARG A 78 9.76 -23.62 -20.52
C ARG A 78 9.25 -24.00 -19.15
N ALA A 79 8.35 -23.16 -18.63
CA ALA A 79 7.62 -23.46 -17.40
C ALA A 79 6.27 -22.75 -17.37
N THR A 80 5.42 -23.23 -16.47
CA THR A 80 4.17 -22.56 -16.11
C THR A 80 4.32 -21.97 -14.72
N VAL A 81 3.90 -20.71 -14.55
CA VAL A 81 3.80 -20.06 -13.26
C VAL A 81 2.36 -19.66 -13.01
N THR A 82 1.89 -19.86 -11.79
CA THR A 82 0.56 -19.42 -11.37
C THR A 82 0.62 -18.67 -10.04
N ALA A 83 -0.20 -17.64 -9.92
CA ALA A 83 -0.39 -16.90 -8.68
C ALA A 83 -1.88 -16.73 -8.41
N THR A 84 -2.25 -16.66 -7.13
CA THR A 84 -3.63 -16.49 -6.67
C THR A 84 -3.64 -15.52 -5.51
N VAL A 85 -4.52 -14.52 -5.59
CA VAL A 85 -4.91 -13.64 -4.49
C VAL A 85 -6.32 -14.04 -4.05
N LEU A 86 -6.48 -14.28 -2.75
CA LEU A 86 -7.75 -14.67 -2.16
C LEU A 86 -8.42 -13.44 -1.53
N GLU A 87 -9.71 -13.24 -1.82
CA GLU A 87 -10.42 -12.03 -1.40
C GLU A 87 -11.55 -12.30 -0.41
N GLY A 88 -12.01 -13.54 -0.30
CA GLY A 88 -13.06 -13.89 0.65
C GLY A 88 -13.84 -15.14 0.33
N LEU A 89 -14.88 -15.38 1.14
CA LEU A 89 -15.82 -16.48 0.99
C LEU A 89 -17.09 -15.99 0.30
N ARG A 90 -17.57 -16.75 -0.68
CA ARG A 90 -18.84 -16.53 -1.37
C ARG A 90 -19.81 -17.60 -0.91
N LEU A 91 -20.64 -17.28 0.07
CA LEU A 91 -21.55 -18.25 0.70
C LEU A 91 -22.93 -18.13 0.07
N ALA A 92 -23.35 -19.18 -0.63
CA ALA A 92 -24.68 -19.32 -1.20
C ALA A 92 -25.60 -20.08 -0.22
N ARG A 93 -26.89 -20.17 -0.54
CA ARG A 93 -27.86 -20.99 0.22
C ARG A 93 -27.64 -22.49 0.01
N THR A 94 -26.90 -22.87 -1.03
CA THR A 94 -26.48 -24.26 -1.27
C THR A 94 -24.96 -24.40 -1.24
N GLY A 95 -24.50 -25.61 -0.88
CA GLY A 95 -23.06 -25.93 -0.96
C GLY A 95 -22.52 -25.96 -2.39
N PHE A 96 -23.38 -26.11 -3.40
CA PHE A 96 -22.98 -26.17 -4.81
C PHE A 96 -22.60 -24.79 -5.37
N GLU A 97 -23.36 -23.75 -5.01
CA GLU A 97 -23.11 -22.38 -5.46
C GLU A 97 -22.12 -21.62 -4.57
N SER A 98 -21.79 -22.18 -3.39
CA SER A 98 -20.78 -21.61 -2.50
C SER A 98 -19.35 -21.76 -3.08
N SER A 99 -18.53 -20.73 -2.93
CA SER A 99 -17.19 -20.67 -3.51
C SER A 99 -16.27 -19.67 -2.78
N LEU A 100 -15.16 -19.32 -3.41
CA LEU A 100 -14.22 -18.29 -2.98
C LEU A 100 -14.27 -17.11 -3.95
N ALA A 101 -14.04 -15.91 -3.42
CA ALA A 101 -13.67 -14.76 -4.23
C ALA A 101 -12.15 -14.71 -4.39
N TYR A 102 -11.67 -14.58 -5.62
CA TYR A 102 -10.25 -14.66 -5.92
C TYR A 102 -9.91 -13.99 -7.25
N ARG A 103 -8.64 -13.63 -7.39
CA ARG A 103 -7.98 -13.32 -8.65
C ARG A 103 -6.83 -14.29 -8.84
N SER A 104 -6.77 -14.97 -9.98
CA SER A 104 -5.67 -15.87 -10.28
C SER A 104 -5.17 -15.71 -11.70
N VAL A 105 -3.90 -16.03 -11.90
CA VAL A 105 -3.24 -16.00 -13.20
C VAL A 105 -2.54 -17.34 -13.44
N VAL A 106 -2.61 -17.81 -14.68
CA VAL A 106 -1.77 -18.91 -15.19
C VAL A 106 -1.00 -18.36 -16.40
N ALA A 107 0.32 -18.42 -16.32
CA ALA A 107 1.22 -17.91 -17.34
C ALA A 107 2.21 -19.01 -17.79
N LEU A 108 2.34 -19.19 -19.10
CA LEU A 108 3.34 -20.04 -19.73
C LEU A 108 4.42 -19.14 -20.33
N GLY A 109 5.69 -19.49 -20.11
CA GLY A 109 6.80 -18.72 -20.64
C GLY A 109 8.03 -19.55 -20.96
N THR A 110 8.97 -18.90 -21.64
CA THR A 110 10.33 -19.43 -21.84
C THR A 110 11.21 -19.07 -20.66
N VAL A 111 12.06 -19.99 -20.24
CA VAL A 111 12.90 -19.84 -19.06
C VAL A 111 14.37 -19.80 -19.45
N ARG A 112 15.12 -18.86 -18.86
CA ARG A 112 16.58 -18.78 -18.93
C ARG A 112 17.18 -18.50 -17.55
N GLU A 113 18.44 -18.87 -17.35
CA GLU A 113 19.19 -18.47 -16.16
C GLU A 113 19.79 -17.06 -16.36
N ILE A 114 19.82 -16.26 -15.31
CA ILE A 114 20.58 -15.00 -15.26
C ILE A 114 22.01 -15.33 -14.84
N GLU A 115 22.95 -15.19 -15.77
CA GLU A 115 24.38 -15.46 -15.52
C GLU A 115 25.16 -14.22 -15.11
N ASP A 116 24.79 -13.03 -15.61
CA ASP A 116 25.47 -11.78 -15.29
C ASP A 116 25.21 -11.37 -13.83
N ASP A 117 26.30 -11.13 -13.09
CA ASP A 117 26.21 -10.84 -11.66
C ASP A 117 25.56 -9.47 -11.37
N ALA A 118 25.68 -8.49 -12.26
CA ALA A 118 25.06 -7.18 -12.07
C ALA A 118 23.54 -7.25 -12.31
N GLU A 119 23.10 -7.96 -13.36
CA GLU A 119 21.69 -8.26 -13.60
C GLU A 119 21.11 -9.09 -12.42
N LYS A 120 21.85 -10.10 -11.96
CA LYS A 120 21.45 -10.95 -10.84
C LYS A 120 21.26 -10.16 -9.55
N ALA A 121 22.21 -9.29 -9.19
CA ALA A 121 22.11 -8.45 -8.00
C ALA A 121 20.87 -7.54 -8.06
N ARG A 122 20.68 -6.84 -9.19
CA ARG A 122 19.51 -5.97 -9.40
C ARG A 122 18.18 -6.72 -9.28
N VAL A 123 18.10 -7.91 -9.85
CA VAL A 123 16.89 -8.75 -9.79
C VAL A 123 16.62 -9.27 -8.38
N LEU A 124 17.68 -9.61 -7.63
CA LEU A 124 17.53 -10.03 -6.23
C LEU A 124 17.05 -8.87 -5.35
N ASP A 125 17.52 -7.66 -5.57
CA ASP A 125 16.99 -6.47 -4.87
C ASP A 125 15.52 -6.25 -5.21
N ARG A 126 15.12 -6.43 -6.48
CA ARG A 126 13.71 -6.37 -6.90
C ARG A 126 12.86 -7.46 -6.24
N LEU A 127 13.39 -8.67 -6.05
CA LEU A 127 12.71 -9.76 -5.33
C LEU A 127 12.50 -9.42 -3.85
N VAL A 128 13.48 -8.79 -3.22
CA VAL A 128 13.35 -8.29 -1.83
C VAL A 128 12.27 -7.23 -1.75
N ASP A 129 12.27 -6.29 -2.70
CA ASP A 129 11.30 -5.18 -2.72
C ASP A 129 9.91 -5.60 -3.20
N HIS A 130 9.76 -6.70 -3.93
CA HIS A 130 8.45 -7.27 -4.22
C HIS A 130 7.73 -7.73 -2.94
N VAL A 131 8.50 -8.25 -1.98
CA VAL A 131 7.96 -8.68 -0.68
C VAL A 131 7.80 -7.51 0.29
N LEU A 132 8.79 -6.60 0.31
CA LEU A 132 8.80 -5.44 1.20
C LEU A 132 9.43 -4.21 0.50
N PRO A 133 8.66 -3.44 -0.30
CA PRO A 133 9.08 -2.35 -1.21
C PRO A 133 10.12 -1.31 -0.75
N GLY A 134 11.42 -1.58 -0.72
CA GLY A 134 12.48 -0.63 -0.32
C GLY A 134 13.39 -1.20 0.75
N ARG A 135 13.09 -2.42 1.20
CA ARG A 135 13.94 -3.19 2.11
C ARG A 135 15.33 -3.43 1.53
N SER A 136 15.47 -3.54 0.21
CA SER A 136 16.76 -3.71 -0.47
C SER A 136 17.78 -2.62 -0.10
N SER A 137 17.31 -1.38 0.05
CA SER A 137 18.14 -0.20 0.38
C SER A 137 18.58 -0.12 1.85
N GLU A 138 17.92 -0.87 2.73
CA GLU A 138 18.18 -0.85 4.18
C GLU A 138 19.13 -1.96 4.63
N VAL A 139 19.40 -2.90 3.74
CA VAL A 139 20.31 -4.03 3.98
C VAL A 139 21.54 -3.89 3.10
N ARG A 140 22.64 -4.54 3.50
CA ARG A 140 23.82 -4.55 2.63
C ARG A 140 23.51 -5.28 1.31
N PRO A 141 24.12 -4.85 0.19
CA PRO A 141 24.04 -5.60 -1.05
C PRO A 141 24.55 -7.05 -0.93
N ALA A 142 24.09 -7.90 -1.83
CA ALA A 142 24.56 -9.27 -1.97
C ALA A 142 26.06 -9.29 -2.31
N ASN A 143 26.83 -10.14 -1.62
CA ASN A 143 28.24 -10.33 -1.92
C ASN A 143 28.46 -11.42 -2.99
N ALA A 144 29.67 -11.50 -3.55
CA ALA A 144 30.01 -12.45 -4.62
C ALA A 144 29.71 -13.92 -4.26
N ARG A 145 29.86 -14.32 -2.99
CA ARG A 145 29.54 -15.68 -2.55
C ARG A 145 28.04 -15.94 -2.58
N GLU A 146 27.23 -14.98 -2.15
CA GLU A 146 25.76 -15.07 -2.17
C GLU A 146 25.22 -15.13 -3.60
N LEU A 147 25.77 -14.31 -4.50
CA LEU A 147 25.44 -14.35 -5.93
C LEU A 147 25.82 -15.69 -6.57
N ALA A 148 26.98 -16.22 -6.24
CA ALA A 148 27.45 -17.50 -6.77
C ALA A 148 26.64 -18.71 -6.27
N LEU A 149 25.97 -18.62 -5.12
CA LEU A 149 25.14 -19.70 -4.57
C LEU A 149 23.68 -19.63 -5.02
N THR A 150 23.27 -18.52 -5.63
CA THR A 150 21.88 -18.24 -6.00
C THR A 150 21.69 -18.42 -7.51
N THR A 151 20.78 -19.31 -7.90
CA THR A 151 20.25 -19.36 -9.27
C THR A 151 19.09 -18.38 -9.35
N VAL A 152 19.08 -17.57 -10.42
CA VAL A 152 17.97 -16.68 -10.75
C VAL A 152 17.45 -17.07 -12.13
N LEU A 153 16.16 -17.35 -12.21
CA LEU A 153 15.44 -17.65 -13.44
C LEU A 153 14.76 -16.39 -13.95
N ALA A 154 14.84 -16.14 -15.25
CA ALA A 154 13.96 -15.21 -15.95
C ALA A 154 12.99 -16.03 -16.80
N LEU A 155 11.69 -15.79 -16.59
CA LEU A 155 10.60 -16.37 -17.36
C LEU A 155 9.91 -15.27 -18.16
N ASP A 156 10.10 -15.30 -19.47
CA ASP A 156 9.43 -14.37 -20.39
C ASP A 156 8.04 -14.93 -20.74
N ILE A 157 6.98 -14.23 -20.34
CA ILE A 157 5.60 -14.68 -20.52
C ILE A 157 5.25 -14.66 -22.01
N LEU A 158 4.88 -15.84 -22.53
CA LEU A 158 4.45 -16.03 -23.91
C LEU A 158 2.93 -15.98 -24.03
N GLU A 159 2.24 -16.69 -23.13
CA GLU A 159 0.79 -16.64 -23.03
C GLU A 159 0.34 -16.67 -21.56
N ALA A 160 -0.73 -15.94 -21.26
CA ALA A 160 -1.30 -15.90 -19.92
C ALA A 160 -2.83 -15.72 -19.96
N SER A 161 -3.48 -16.16 -18.89
CA SER A 161 -4.88 -15.82 -18.62
C SER A 161 -5.12 -15.60 -17.14
N GLY A 162 -5.99 -14.64 -16.87
CA GLY A 162 -6.52 -14.35 -15.56
C GLY A 162 -7.89 -15.02 -15.37
N LYS A 163 -8.24 -15.26 -14.12
CA LYS A 163 -9.60 -15.59 -13.71
C LYS A 163 -9.95 -14.82 -12.45
N ILE A 164 -10.96 -13.98 -12.56
CA ILE A 164 -11.38 -13.03 -11.51
C ILE A 164 -12.82 -13.35 -11.14
N ALA A 165 -13.03 -13.65 -9.87
CA ALA A 165 -14.34 -13.94 -9.29
C ALA A 165 -14.47 -13.10 -8.02
N GLU A 166 -15.11 -11.94 -8.11
CA GLU A 166 -15.22 -10.97 -7.01
C GLU A 166 -16.62 -11.00 -6.38
N GLY A 167 -16.73 -10.48 -5.16
CA GLY A 167 -18.00 -10.20 -4.50
C GLY A 167 -18.89 -11.42 -4.22
N PRO A 168 -20.19 -11.22 -3.93
CA PRO A 168 -21.11 -12.31 -3.62
C PRO A 168 -21.32 -13.25 -4.81
N THR A 169 -21.73 -14.48 -4.54
CA THR A 169 -22.22 -15.41 -5.55
C THR A 169 -23.74 -15.29 -5.67
N GLU A 170 -24.28 -15.74 -6.80
CA GLU A 170 -25.72 -15.73 -7.06
C GLU A 170 -26.31 -17.08 -6.65
N ASP A 171 -27.45 -17.07 -5.96
CA ASP A 171 -28.24 -18.28 -5.74
C ASP A 171 -29.09 -18.60 -6.98
N ASP A 172 -29.41 -19.88 -7.16
CA ASP A 172 -30.50 -20.26 -8.04
C ASP A 172 -31.82 -19.64 -7.52
N PRO A 173 -32.63 -18.99 -8.37
CA PRO A 173 -33.91 -18.40 -7.96
C PRO A 173 -34.83 -19.36 -7.19
N GLN A 174 -34.74 -20.68 -7.42
CA GLN A 174 -35.54 -21.67 -6.70
C GLN A 174 -35.17 -21.77 -5.20
N ASP A 175 -33.93 -21.41 -4.85
CA ASP A 175 -33.38 -21.52 -3.50
C ASP A 175 -33.55 -20.24 -2.68
N ALA A 176 -34.02 -19.14 -3.30
CA ALA A 176 -34.12 -17.83 -2.67
C ALA A 176 -34.95 -17.80 -1.37
N ALA A 177 -35.96 -18.66 -1.26
CA ALA A 177 -36.84 -18.76 -0.10
C ALA A 177 -36.28 -19.64 1.04
N GLN A 178 -35.15 -20.33 0.84
CA GLN A 178 -34.55 -21.14 1.88
C GLN A 178 -34.11 -20.26 3.06
N PRO A 179 -34.39 -20.66 4.31
CA PRO A 179 -34.01 -19.92 5.51
C PRO A 179 -32.53 -20.15 5.87
N VAL A 180 -31.63 -20.00 4.89
CA VAL A 180 -30.18 -20.15 5.02
C VAL A 180 -29.54 -18.78 4.76
N TRP A 181 -28.59 -18.40 5.61
CA TRP A 181 -27.83 -17.17 5.40
C TRP A 181 -26.90 -17.33 4.20
N ALA A 182 -26.88 -16.34 3.31
CA ALA A 182 -26.00 -16.25 2.16
C ALA A 182 -25.41 -14.84 2.09
N GLY A 183 -24.17 -14.72 1.61
CA GLY A 183 -23.45 -13.47 1.57
C GLY A 183 -21.98 -13.61 1.18
N PHE A 184 -21.29 -12.49 1.23
CA PHE A 184 -19.85 -12.40 1.01
C PHE A 184 -19.15 -12.14 2.33
N VAL A 185 -18.10 -12.90 2.64
CA VAL A 185 -17.23 -12.67 3.80
C VAL A 185 -15.86 -12.27 3.26
N PRO A 186 -15.50 -10.98 3.27
CA PRO A 186 -14.17 -10.55 2.81
C PRO A 186 -13.07 -11.17 3.67
N LEU A 187 -11.97 -11.56 3.03
CA LEU A 187 -10.72 -11.94 3.68
C LEU A 187 -9.85 -10.70 3.79
N VAL A 188 -9.56 -10.29 5.02
CA VAL A 188 -8.63 -9.19 5.30
C VAL A 188 -7.33 -9.79 5.82
N GLU A 189 -6.24 -9.62 5.07
CA GLU A 189 -4.91 -10.01 5.52
C GLU A 189 -4.21 -8.83 6.18
N SER A 190 -3.67 -9.04 7.39
CA SER A 190 -2.87 -8.04 8.09
C SER A 190 -1.62 -8.67 8.70
N TYR A 191 -0.56 -7.87 8.81
CA TYR A 191 0.63 -8.26 9.55
C TYR A 191 0.43 -7.97 11.03
N GLY A 192 0.86 -8.90 11.88
CA GLY A 192 0.90 -8.68 13.33
C GLY A 192 2.07 -7.79 13.76
N GLU A 193 2.22 -7.60 15.06
CA GLU A 193 3.32 -6.84 15.64
C GLU A 193 4.69 -7.44 15.29
N PRO A 194 5.69 -6.62 14.90
CA PRO A 194 7.04 -7.09 14.67
C PRO A 194 7.66 -7.72 15.91
N VAL A 195 8.09 -8.97 15.79
CA VAL A 195 8.84 -9.65 16.85
C VAL A 195 10.33 -9.46 16.58
N ALA A 196 10.98 -8.62 17.39
CA ALA A 196 12.41 -8.37 17.28
C ALA A 196 13.24 -9.61 17.65
N GLN A 197 14.27 -9.90 16.86
CA GLN A 197 15.35 -10.80 17.30
C GLN A 197 16.13 -10.15 18.45
N ARG A 198 16.65 -10.97 19.36
CA ARG A 198 17.42 -10.53 20.54
C ARG A 198 18.84 -11.09 20.48
N ASP A 199 19.54 -10.80 19.40
CA ASP A 199 20.92 -11.22 19.15
C ASP A 199 21.75 -10.09 18.53
N GLY A 200 23.07 -10.25 18.52
CA GLY A 200 24.00 -9.28 17.96
C GLY A 200 23.78 -7.86 18.49
N ALA A 201 23.65 -6.89 17.58
CA ALA A 201 23.37 -5.49 17.92
C ALA A 201 21.98 -5.26 18.55
N LEU A 202 21.03 -6.19 18.37
CA LEU A 202 19.68 -6.14 18.94
C LEU A 202 19.57 -6.82 20.31
N ALA A 203 20.66 -7.39 20.83
CA ALA A 203 20.66 -8.05 22.14
C ALA A 203 20.46 -7.05 23.28
N GLU A 204 21.04 -5.84 23.17
CA GLU A 204 21.05 -4.83 24.23
C GLU A 204 20.45 -3.48 23.80
N ALA A 205 20.24 -3.25 22.49
CA ALA A 205 19.71 -2.00 21.96
C ALA A 205 18.32 -2.19 21.34
N GLU A 206 17.42 -1.25 21.62
CA GLU A 206 16.18 -1.07 20.86
C GLU A 206 16.49 -0.22 19.61
N LEU A 207 16.77 -0.90 18.49
CA LEU A 207 16.85 -0.21 17.22
C LEU A 207 15.42 0.08 16.71
N PRO A 208 15.20 1.24 16.07
CA PRO A 208 13.90 1.56 15.49
C PRO A 208 13.54 0.56 14.39
N LEU A 209 12.23 0.31 14.23
CA LEU A 209 11.74 -0.43 13.06
C LEU A 209 12.17 0.31 11.78
N PRO A 210 12.65 -0.40 10.74
CA PRO A 210 13.03 0.21 9.49
C PRO A 210 11.84 0.92 8.81
N PRO A 211 12.07 2.02 8.08
CA PRO A 211 11.03 2.68 7.28
C PRO A 211 10.24 1.70 6.41
N SER A 212 10.93 0.70 5.85
CA SER A 212 10.29 -0.28 4.98
C SER A 212 9.21 -1.12 5.65
N LEU A 213 9.30 -1.27 6.96
CA LEU A 213 8.35 -2.02 7.77
C LEU A 213 7.30 -1.11 8.40
N ARG A 214 7.67 0.13 8.77
CA ARG A 214 6.73 1.12 9.32
C ARG A 214 5.61 1.46 8.34
N ARG A 215 5.92 1.63 7.06
CA ARG A 215 4.89 1.87 6.04
C ARG A 215 3.92 0.67 5.85
N TRP A 216 4.39 -0.55 6.12
CA TRP A 216 3.60 -1.79 5.97
C TRP A 216 2.78 -2.17 7.19
N ILE A 217 3.10 -1.59 8.34
CA ILE A 217 2.41 -1.80 9.59
C ILE A 217 2.00 -0.42 10.05
N LEU A 218 0.74 -0.04 9.79
CA LEU A 218 0.12 1.01 10.59
C LEU A 218 0.27 0.55 12.04
N ASP A 219 1.23 1.14 12.76
CA ASP A 219 1.47 0.84 14.17
C ASP A 219 0.31 1.46 14.95
N ARG A 220 -0.81 0.72 14.98
CA ARG A 220 -2.06 1.17 15.57
C ARG A 220 -1.85 1.50 17.04
N GLU A 221 -0.98 0.78 17.74
CA GLU A 221 -0.69 1.06 19.16
C GLU A 221 0.13 2.34 19.35
N ALA A 222 1.16 2.58 18.54
CA ALA A 222 1.90 3.84 18.56
C ALA A 222 0.98 5.02 18.21
N LEU A 223 0.23 4.90 17.12
CA LEU A 223 -0.70 5.94 16.68
C LEU A 223 -1.81 6.18 17.73
N ARG A 224 -2.32 5.12 18.36
CA ARG A 224 -3.27 5.22 19.48
C ARG A 224 -2.67 5.97 20.66
N ARG A 225 -1.39 5.73 21.00
CA ARG A 225 -0.67 6.47 22.06
C ARG A 225 -0.48 7.94 21.70
N GLU A 226 -0.08 8.24 20.47
CA GLU A 226 0.08 9.62 19.97
C GLU A 226 -1.24 10.39 20.05
N ILE A 227 -2.32 9.82 19.50
CA ILE A 227 -3.65 10.43 19.52
C ILE A 227 -4.13 10.60 20.98
N ALA A 228 -3.96 9.58 21.82
CA ALA A 228 -4.31 9.65 23.24
C ALA A 228 -3.53 10.72 24.01
N ALA A 229 -2.30 11.03 23.61
CA ALA A 229 -1.47 12.07 24.21
C ALA A 229 -1.82 13.50 23.78
N LEU A 230 -2.58 13.69 22.69
CA LEU A 230 -2.98 15.03 22.23
C LEU A 230 -3.81 15.77 23.30
N GLU A 231 -3.38 16.98 23.65
CA GLU A 231 -4.23 17.93 24.37
C GLU A 231 -5.17 18.59 23.36
N ALA A 232 -6.48 18.38 23.51
CA ALA A 232 -7.48 18.95 22.61
C ALA A 232 -7.58 20.48 22.81
N VAL A 233 -7.57 21.24 21.71
CA VAL A 233 -7.71 22.71 21.72
C VAL A 233 -9.15 23.14 21.99
N ASP A 234 -10.12 22.31 21.62
CA ASP A 234 -11.55 22.55 21.80
C ASP A 234 -12.35 21.23 21.87
N GLU A 235 -13.67 21.35 22.09
CA GLU A 235 -14.59 20.21 22.16
C GLU A 235 -14.70 19.45 20.83
N ARG A 236 -14.47 20.12 19.69
CA ARG A 236 -14.51 19.52 18.35
C ARG A 236 -13.32 18.58 18.16
N GLU A 237 -12.11 19.01 18.53
CA GLU A 237 -10.93 18.14 18.53
C GLU A 237 -11.10 16.99 19.54
N ALA A 238 -11.64 17.25 20.73
CA ALA A 238 -11.89 16.20 21.72
C ALA A 238 -12.82 15.10 21.19
N THR A 239 -13.92 15.49 20.53
CA THR A 239 -14.87 14.55 19.90
C THR A 239 -14.22 13.83 18.71
N SER A 240 -13.43 14.54 17.91
CA SER A 240 -12.72 13.97 16.77
C SER A 240 -11.69 12.93 17.22
N LYS A 241 -10.97 13.20 18.31
CA LYS A 241 -10.02 12.29 18.92
C LYS A 241 -10.66 10.96 19.32
N GLU A 242 -11.80 10.98 19.99
CA GLU A 242 -12.56 9.76 20.30
C GLU A 242 -12.99 9.02 19.04
N ALA A 243 -13.46 9.74 18.01
CA ALA A 243 -13.91 9.15 16.76
C ALA A 243 -12.76 8.50 15.96
N VAL A 244 -11.60 9.14 15.90
CA VAL A 244 -10.40 8.62 15.23
C VAL A 244 -9.86 7.39 15.95
N LEU A 245 -9.83 7.40 17.28
CA LEU A 245 -9.51 6.20 18.07
C LEU A 245 -10.49 5.06 17.77
N GLY A 246 -11.79 5.35 17.71
CA GLY A 246 -12.79 4.35 17.32
C GLY A 246 -12.60 3.81 15.91
N ARG A 247 -12.15 4.64 14.95
CA ARG A 247 -11.85 4.19 13.58
C ARG A 247 -10.63 3.27 13.53
N LEU A 248 -9.60 3.53 14.34
CA LEU A 248 -8.39 2.70 14.40
C LEU A 248 -8.65 1.26 14.83
N GLU A 249 -9.70 1.03 15.62
CA GLU A 249 -10.13 -0.31 16.05
C GLU A 249 -10.81 -1.11 14.92
N LEU A 250 -11.20 -0.47 13.82
CA LEU A 250 -11.88 -1.12 12.72
C LEU A 250 -10.89 -1.72 11.70
N PRO A 251 -11.27 -2.77 10.95
CA PRO A 251 -10.48 -3.29 9.85
C PRO A 251 -10.22 -2.23 8.78
N GLU A 252 -9.05 -2.32 8.15
CA GLU A 252 -8.63 -1.43 7.05
C GLU A 252 -8.91 0.06 7.31
N PRO A 253 -8.34 0.62 8.38
CA PRO A 253 -8.74 1.93 8.86
C PRO A 253 -8.43 3.04 7.85
N THR A 254 -7.52 2.83 6.90
CA THR A 254 -7.08 3.78 5.85
C THR A 254 -7.77 3.59 4.49
N SER A 255 -8.42 2.44 4.23
CA SER A 255 -8.91 2.08 2.90
C SER A 255 -10.26 2.73 2.57
N GLU A 256 -10.29 3.59 1.55
CA GLU A 256 -11.54 4.17 1.04
C GLU A 256 -12.39 3.16 0.25
N GLU A 257 -11.79 2.08 -0.25
CA GLU A 257 -12.49 1.01 -0.95
C GLU A 257 -13.24 0.10 0.03
N ALA A 258 -12.63 -0.18 1.18
CA ALA A 258 -13.22 -1.05 2.20
C ALA A 258 -14.30 -0.35 3.03
N SER A 259 -14.23 0.98 3.16
CA SER A 259 -15.20 1.73 3.96
C SER A 259 -15.33 3.18 3.49
N PRO A 260 -16.55 3.75 3.48
CA PRO A 260 -16.72 5.20 3.35
C PRO A 260 -16.27 5.95 4.61
N HIS A 261 -15.69 5.28 5.60
CA HIS A 261 -15.12 5.85 6.82
C HIS A 261 -13.66 5.44 6.87
N HIS A 262 -12.72 6.37 6.69
CA HIS A 262 -11.31 6.02 6.59
C HIS A 262 -10.38 7.14 7.08
N LEU A 263 -9.18 6.73 7.48
CA LEU A 263 -8.10 7.62 7.89
C LEU A 263 -7.57 8.36 6.66
N THR A 264 -7.25 9.62 6.89
CA THR A 264 -6.56 10.50 5.93
C THR A 264 -5.40 11.17 6.66
N ALA A 265 -4.43 11.69 5.90
CA ALA A 265 -3.30 12.37 6.47
C ALA A 265 -3.13 13.75 5.82
N SER A 266 -2.98 14.75 6.67
CA SER A 266 -2.79 16.14 6.26
C SER A 266 -1.57 16.75 6.93
N ALA A 267 -1.09 17.87 6.39
CA ALA A 267 0.06 18.58 6.91
C ALA A 267 -0.22 20.05 7.19
N PHE A 268 0.17 20.50 8.39
CA PHE A 268 0.41 21.91 8.66
C PHE A 268 1.84 22.25 8.26
N VAL A 269 2.01 22.72 7.02
CA VAL A 269 3.32 23.11 6.48
C VAL A 269 3.67 24.52 6.92
N VAL A 270 4.75 24.67 7.67
CA VAL A 270 5.18 25.94 8.27
C VAL A 270 6.56 26.37 7.79
N SER A 271 6.77 27.69 7.76
CA SER A 271 8.06 28.34 7.55
C SER A 271 8.07 29.71 8.23
N SER A 272 9.16 30.46 8.10
CA SER A 272 9.24 31.86 8.55
C SER A 272 8.20 32.80 7.90
N ARG A 273 7.52 32.38 6.83
CA ARG A 273 6.42 33.12 6.18
C ARG A 273 5.03 32.78 6.74
N GLY A 274 4.93 31.87 7.70
CA GLY A 274 3.67 31.42 8.29
C GLY A 274 3.32 30.00 7.89
N ILE A 275 2.04 29.74 7.62
CA ILE A 275 1.51 28.43 7.25
C ILE A 275 1.03 28.41 5.80
N VAL A 276 1.21 27.30 5.11
CA VAL A 276 0.65 27.11 3.76
C VAL A 276 -0.81 26.74 3.86
N LEU A 277 -1.65 27.44 3.09
CA LEU A 277 -3.01 27.01 2.79
C LEU A 277 -3.23 27.07 1.28
N HIS A 278 -4.06 26.17 0.76
CA HIS A 278 -4.52 26.17 -0.63
C HIS A 278 -6.04 26.15 -0.68
N ARG A 279 -6.61 26.68 -1.76
CA ARG A 279 -8.05 26.64 -1.99
C ARG A 279 -8.42 25.34 -2.70
N HIS A 280 -8.97 24.38 -1.97
CA HIS A 280 -9.28 23.05 -2.49
C HIS A 280 -10.20 23.12 -3.72
N ARG A 281 -9.76 22.60 -4.87
CA ARG A 281 -10.40 22.83 -6.19
C ARG A 281 -11.88 22.45 -6.24
N ARG A 282 -12.26 21.37 -5.54
CA ARG A 282 -13.64 20.84 -5.55
C ARG A 282 -14.55 21.49 -4.51
N LEU A 283 -13.98 21.87 -3.36
CA LEU A 283 -14.76 22.36 -2.22
C LEU A 283 -14.79 23.90 -2.17
N GLY A 284 -13.85 24.57 -2.83
CA GLY A 284 -13.76 26.02 -2.91
C GLY A 284 -13.36 26.71 -1.59
N ILE A 285 -12.91 25.94 -0.60
CA ILE A 285 -12.51 26.38 0.74
C ILE A 285 -10.99 26.38 0.90
N TRP A 286 -10.47 27.24 1.79
CA TRP A 286 -9.06 27.25 2.16
C TRP A 286 -8.78 26.24 3.26
N VAL A 287 -7.85 25.32 2.98
CA VAL A 287 -7.45 24.23 3.88
C VAL A 287 -5.94 24.02 3.80
N GLN A 288 -5.43 23.21 4.72
CA GLN A 288 -4.08 22.65 4.67
C GLN A 288 -4.03 21.52 3.62
N PRO A 289 -2.85 21.22 3.02
CA PRO A 289 -2.73 20.10 2.10
C PRO A 289 -2.92 18.75 2.80
N GLY A 290 -3.47 17.77 2.08
CA GLY A 290 -3.71 16.45 2.63
C GLY A 290 -4.70 15.61 1.83
N GLY A 291 -4.68 14.30 2.08
CA GLY A 291 -5.46 13.36 1.29
C GLY A 291 -5.46 11.94 1.83
N HIS A 292 -5.65 11.00 0.91
CA HIS A 292 -5.75 9.59 1.24
C HIS A 292 -4.40 9.02 1.64
N ILE A 293 -4.43 7.98 2.47
CA ILE A 293 -3.25 7.18 2.78
C ILE A 293 -3.25 6.01 1.79
N ASP A 294 -2.25 5.93 0.94
CA ASP A 294 -2.17 4.90 -0.09
C ASP A 294 -1.96 3.51 0.52
N PRO A 295 -2.33 2.42 -0.19
CA PRO A 295 -2.06 1.07 0.28
C PRO A 295 -0.58 0.82 0.60
N GLY A 296 -0.28 0.48 1.86
CA GLY A 296 1.10 0.25 2.32
C GLY A 296 1.89 1.52 2.63
N GLU A 297 1.21 2.67 2.75
CA GLU A 297 1.74 3.94 3.22
C GLU A 297 1.38 4.17 4.70
N ASP A 298 2.27 4.81 5.47
CA ASP A 298 1.94 5.28 6.82
C ASP A 298 1.44 6.75 6.81
N PRO A 299 0.69 7.19 7.83
CA PRO A 299 0.14 8.55 7.83
C PRO A 299 1.18 9.67 7.70
N PRO A 300 2.36 9.62 8.37
CA PRO A 300 3.40 10.63 8.15
C PRO A 300 3.90 10.68 6.71
N THR A 301 4.07 9.54 6.03
CA THR A 301 4.50 9.47 4.63
C THR A 301 3.44 10.07 3.71
N ALA A 302 2.17 9.72 3.92
CA ALA A 302 1.04 10.29 3.18
C ALA A 302 1.00 11.82 3.31
N ALA A 303 1.15 12.37 4.51
CA ALA A 303 1.17 13.82 4.73
C ALA A 303 2.29 14.53 3.95
N LEU A 304 3.47 13.91 3.80
CA LEU A 304 4.58 14.45 3.00
C LEU A 304 4.31 14.37 1.50
N ARG A 305 3.81 13.23 1.02
CA ARG A 305 3.45 13.02 -0.39
C ARG A 305 2.39 14.02 -0.83
N GLU A 306 1.27 14.09 -0.11
CA GLU A 306 0.17 15.01 -0.39
C GLU A 306 0.63 16.48 -0.36
N THR A 307 1.51 16.84 0.58
CA THR A 307 2.12 18.18 0.58
C THR A 307 2.88 18.45 -0.72
N THR A 308 3.69 17.51 -1.17
CA THR A 308 4.49 17.67 -2.39
C THR A 308 3.57 17.75 -3.62
N GLU A 309 2.57 16.88 -3.69
CA GLU A 309 1.62 16.80 -4.80
C GLU A 309 0.76 18.07 -4.91
N GLU A 310 0.17 18.52 -3.80
CA GLU A 310 -0.80 19.63 -3.81
C GLU A 310 -0.15 21.02 -3.79
N THR A 311 1.11 21.13 -3.34
CA THR A 311 1.77 22.43 -3.14
C THR A 311 3.05 22.61 -3.94
N GLY A 312 3.68 21.53 -4.39
CA GLY A 312 5.01 21.53 -5.00
C GLY A 312 6.14 21.89 -4.04
N LEU A 313 5.88 21.99 -2.73
CA LEU A 313 6.90 22.26 -1.72
C LEU A 313 7.58 20.98 -1.28
N GLU A 314 8.91 21.02 -1.19
CA GLU A 314 9.66 20.05 -0.41
C GLU A 314 9.55 20.40 1.08
N ALA A 315 8.97 19.49 1.85
CA ALA A 315 8.82 19.63 3.29
C ALA A 315 9.44 18.44 4.02
N ARG A 316 9.64 18.58 5.32
CA ARG A 316 10.16 17.51 6.18
C ARG A 316 9.44 17.47 7.51
N HIS A 317 9.34 16.28 8.07
CA HIS A 317 8.90 16.09 9.46
C HIS A 317 9.93 16.63 10.45
N LEU A 318 9.47 16.89 11.66
CA LEU A 318 10.33 16.85 12.84
C LEU A 318 10.84 15.42 13.07
N ASP A 319 11.88 15.25 13.87
CA ASP A 319 12.34 13.92 14.29
C ASP A 319 12.12 13.74 15.79
N PRO A 320 11.11 12.94 16.21
CA PRO A 320 10.16 12.16 15.38
C PRO A 320 9.03 13.01 14.76
N PRO A 321 8.27 12.46 13.77
CA PRO A 321 7.08 13.11 13.21
C PRO A 321 6.11 13.56 14.30
N LEU A 322 5.62 14.80 14.18
CA LEU A 322 4.75 15.41 15.19
C LEU A 322 3.29 15.43 14.72
N LEU A 323 2.48 14.51 15.25
CA LEU A 323 1.01 14.62 15.17
C LEU A 323 0.56 15.76 16.08
N LEU A 324 -0.05 16.79 15.51
CA LEU A 324 -0.42 18.00 16.27
C LEU A 324 -1.93 18.08 16.53
N HIS A 325 -2.74 17.56 15.61
CA HIS A 325 -4.19 17.67 15.66
C HIS A 325 -4.86 16.49 14.96
N VAL A 326 -6.09 16.19 15.36
CA VAL A 326 -6.96 15.21 14.68
C VAL A 326 -8.34 15.78 14.42
N ASP A 327 -8.94 15.38 13.30
CA ASP A 327 -10.26 15.89 12.91
C ASP A 327 -11.15 14.79 12.34
N ARG A 328 -12.45 14.90 12.57
CA ARG A 328 -13.45 14.10 11.86
C ARG A 328 -14.32 15.05 11.04
N HIS A 329 -14.34 14.86 9.73
CA HIS A 329 -15.16 15.70 8.84
C HIS A 329 -15.71 14.91 7.64
N PRO A 330 -16.77 15.42 6.98
CA PRO A 330 -17.27 14.84 5.74
C PRO A 330 -16.22 14.98 4.62
N GLY A 331 -15.87 13.86 4.01
CA GLY A 331 -15.08 13.79 2.79
C GLY A 331 -15.93 13.91 1.52
N PRO A 332 -15.31 13.92 0.33
CA PRO A 332 -16.03 13.84 -0.93
C PRO A 332 -16.90 12.58 -1.03
N ARG A 333 -17.93 12.61 -1.89
CA ARG A 333 -18.77 11.45 -2.24
C ARG A 333 -19.47 10.75 -1.05
N GLY A 334 -19.70 11.47 0.05
CA GLY A 334 -20.39 10.93 1.22
C GLY A 334 -19.48 10.12 2.14
N HIS A 335 -18.16 10.19 1.95
CA HIS A 335 -17.19 9.59 2.84
C HIS A 335 -17.08 10.41 4.14
N THR A 336 -16.53 9.83 5.18
CA THR A 336 -16.15 10.47 6.44
C THR A 336 -14.65 10.27 6.64
N HIS A 337 -13.92 11.37 6.65
CA HIS A 337 -12.49 11.37 6.87
C HIS A 337 -12.17 11.49 8.36
N TYR A 338 -11.22 10.67 8.80
CA TYR A 338 -10.63 10.68 10.13
C TYR A 338 -9.18 11.14 9.95
N ASP A 339 -8.99 12.45 10.00
CA ASP A 339 -7.82 13.14 9.48
C ASP A 339 -6.75 13.32 10.56
N LEU A 340 -5.56 12.80 10.30
CA LEU A 340 -4.36 12.90 11.13
C LEU A 340 -3.50 14.05 10.62
N ARG A 341 -3.34 15.11 11.42
CA ARG A 341 -2.68 16.35 10.98
C ARG A 341 -1.30 16.51 11.59
N TYR A 342 -0.28 16.34 10.76
CA TYR A 342 1.12 16.41 11.15
C TYR A 342 1.69 17.82 10.95
N LEU A 343 2.69 18.20 11.74
CA LEU A 343 3.48 19.41 11.50
C LEU A 343 4.62 19.10 10.53
N LEU A 344 4.73 19.87 9.45
CA LEU A 344 5.84 19.81 8.51
C LEU A 344 6.56 21.16 8.43
N VAL A 345 7.86 21.14 8.24
CA VAL A 345 8.68 22.33 8.03
C VAL A 345 9.17 22.36 6.59
N SER A 346 9.06 23.51 5.94
CA SER A 346 9.57 23.74 4.58
C SER A 346 10.35 25.06 4.53
N ASP A 347 11.21 25.20 3.53
CA ASP A 347 11.86 26.48 3.24
C ASP A 347 10.80 27.52 2.82
N PRO A 348 11.01 28.82 3.08
CA PRO A 348 10.05 29.88 2.80
C PRO A 348 9.94 30.26 1.30
N VAL A 349 10.06 29.28 0.41
CA VAL A 349 9.95 29.43 -1.04
C VAL A 349 8.50 29.51 -1.49
N ASP A 350 8.23 30.12 -2.64
CA ASP A 350 6.86 30.18 -3.16
C ASP A 350 6.37 28.77 -3.55
N PRO A 351 5.15 28.37 -3.12
CA PRO A 351 4.56 27.10 -3.56
C PRO A 351 4.40 27.07 -5.08
N SER A 352 4.66 25.92 -5.70
CA SER A 352 4.63 25.73 -7.15
C SER A 352 3.85 24.45 -7.50
N PRO A 353 2.53 24.42 -7.26
CA PRO A 353 1.71 23.24 -7.47
C PRO A 353 1.61 22.87 -8.97
N PRO A 354 1.50 21.58 -9.31
CA PRO A 354 1.21 21.14 -10.68
C PRO A 354 -0.05 21.79 -11.27
N PRO A 355 -0.18 21.92 -12.61
CA PRO A 355 -1.36 22.51 -13.26
C PRO A 355 -2.71 21.83 -12.89
N GLU A 356 -2.64 20.55 -12.57
CA GLU A 356 -3.75 19.70 -12.11
C GLU A 356 -4.19 20.02 -10.68
N GLU A 357 -3.42 20.82 -9.96
CA GLU A 357 -3.68 21.27 -8.60
C GLU A 357 -4.08 22.75 -8.49
N SER A 358 -4.52 23.14 -7.29
CA SER A 358 -5.01 24.49 -7.04
C SER A 358 -3.89 25.52 -7.17
N GLN A 359 -4.07 26.46 -8.08
CA GLN A 359 -3.14 27.60 -8.24
C GLN A 359 -3.42 28.72 -7.22
N GLU A 360 -4.52 28.61 -6.46
CA GLU A 360 -4.82 29.49 -5.33
C GLU A 360 -4.18 28.91 -4.05
N ILE A 361 -2.90 29.22 -3.85
CA ILE A 361 -2.09 28.74 -2.74
C ILE A 361 -1.18 29.85 -2.22
N GLY A 362 -0.84 29.83 -0.94
CA GLY A 362 0.13 30.79 -0.41
C GLY A 362 0.50 30.56 1.05
N TRP A 363 1.49 31.33 1.47
CA TRP A 363 1.87 31.48 2.87
C TRP A 363 0.99 32.52 3.55
N PHE A 364 0.50 32.20 4.74
CA PHE A 364 -0.35 33.08 5.53
C PHE A 364 0.15 33.15 6.96
N ASP A 365 0.23 34.38 7.49
CA ASP A 365 0.37 34.59 8.93
C ASP A 365 -0.91 34.16 9.68
N GLU A 366 -0.85 34.17 11.01
CA GLU A 366 -1.97 33.72 11.85
C GLU A 366 -3.28 34.47 11.56
N ALA A 367 -3.21 35.80 11.41
CA ALA A 367 -4.40 36.60 11.17
C ALA A 367 -5.00 36.29 9.79
N ALA A 368 -4.16 36.23 8.76
CA ALA A 368 -4.55 35.95 7.39
C ALA A 368 -5.06 34.52 7.19
N ALA A 369 -4.47 33.54 7.90
CA ALA A 369 -4.89 32.15 7.88
C ALA A 369 -6.26 31.98 8.55
N LEU A 370 -6.48 32.57 9.73
CA LEU A 370 -7.75 32.51 10.45
C LEU A 370 -8.89 33.23 9.72
N GLU A 371 -8.59 34.28 8.95
CA GLU A 371 -9.58 34.99 8.12
C GLU A 371 -10.02 34.15 6.91
N ARG A 372 -9.11 33.37 6.31
CA ARG A 372 -9.36 32.61 5.07
C ARG A 372 -9.92 31.22 5.30
N ALA A 373 -9.41 30.53 6.31
CA ALA A 373 -9.73 29.15 6.59
C ALA A 373 -11.20 28.96 6.97
N THR A 374 -11.70 27.74 6.81
CA THR A 374 -13.03 27.40 7.31
C THR A 374 -13.09 27.54 8.84
N PRO A 375 -14.26 27.86 9.43
CA PRO A 375 -14.41 27.95 10.88
C PRO A 375 -13.94 26.69 11.62
N ASP A 376 -14.16 25.53 11.00
CA ASP A 376 -13.75 24.22 11.49
C ASP A 376 -12.23 24.07 11.64
N LEU A 377 -11.45 24.73 10.79
CA LEU A 377 -9.99 24.68 10.82
C LEU A 377 -9.37 25.67 11.81
N ALA A 378 -10.14 26.67 12.28
CA ALA A 378 -9.63 27.75 13.12
C ALA A 378 -9.06 27.27 14.47
N GLY A 379 -9.66 26.25 15.09
CA GLY A 379 -9.13 25.64 16.32
C GLY A 379 -7.73 25.06 16.11
N ALA A 380 -7.57 24.27 15.04
CA ALA A 380 -6.29 23.66 14.70
C ALA A 380 -5.23 24.70 14.33
N LEU A 381 -5.58 25.76 13.59
CA LEU A 381 -4.64 26.84 13.26
C LEU A 381 -4.12 27.54 14.52
N ARG A 382 -4.99 27.89 15.47
CA ARG A 382 -4.55 28.47 16.75
C ARG A 382 -3.58 27.54 17.47
N LYS A 383 -3.88 26.23 17.50
CA LYS A 383 -3.01 25.20 18.08
C LYS A 383 -1.62 25.18 17.43
N VAL A 384 -1.55 25.27 16.10
CA VAL A 384 -0.29 25.38 15.35
C VAL A 384 0.47 26.64 15.75
N PHE A 385 -0.15 27.83 15.68
CA PHE A 385 0.55 29.07 16.00
C PHE A 385 0.96 29.17 17.48
N ASP A 386 0.18 28.61 18.41
CA ASP A 386 0.56 28.47 19.83
C ASP A 386 1.74 27.51 20.03
N PHE A 387 1.83 26.45 19.22
CA PHE A 387 3.00 25.58 19.20
C PHE A 387 4.22 26.35 18.68
N LEU A 388 4.12 27.02 17.52
CA LEU A 388 5.22 27.78 16.91
C LEU A 388 5.74 28.90 17.83
N ARG A 389 4.87 29.60 18.57
CA ARG A 389 5.27 30.60 19.58
C ARG A 389 6.16 30.03 20.69
N ARG A 390 5.93 28.77 21.08
CA ARG A 390 6.72 28.07 22.10
C ARG A 390 8.02 27.48 21.55
N HIS A 391 8.12 27.37 20.23
CA HIS A 391 9.21 26.72 19.52
C HIS A 391 9.71 27.59 18.35
N PRO A 392 10.28 28.78 18.63
CA PRO A 392 10.66 29.74 17.59
C PRO A 392 11.77 29.24 16.66
N GLU A 393 12.53 28.21 17.05
CA GLU A 393 13.60 27.61 16.26
C GLU A 393 13.16 26.99 14.93
N TRP A 394 11.86 26.72 14.75
CA TRP A 394 11.31 26.12 13.53
C TRP A 394 10.75 27.15 12.54
N VAL A 395 10.75 28.42 12.93
CA VAL A 395 10.14 29.55 12.20
C VAL A 395 11.09 30.73 12.05
N GLY A 396 12.29 30.64 12.67
CA GLY A 396 13.28 31.71 12.76
C GLY A 396 14.24 31.81 11.57
#